data_AF-A0A9E1S248-F1
#
_entry.id   AF-A0A9E1S248-F1
#
_cell.length_a   1.000
_cell.length_b   1.000
_cell.length_c   1.000
_cell.angle_alpha   90.00
_cell.angle_beta   90.00
_cell.angle_gamma   90.00
#
_symmetry.space_group_name_H-M   'P 1'
#
loop_
_entity.id
_entity.type
_entity.pdbx_description
1 polymer ?
#
loop_
_entity_poly.entity_id
_entity_poly.type
_entity_poly.pdbx_seq_one_letter_code
_entity_poly.pdbx_strand_id
1 'polypeptide(L)'
;MKSLFIEPEKLSARELSRALSDAERIEAWLAAVRTRATVLATNGASIPGYKLVTRRITRRWRNETRALKALRRVIRGSGLKQADLFERRLKSPARLEKLFSSLGRRAVDAVNIEVSYSENGVVLAPQGDPRMAVQSHSTVARTRRRPRSAARDSLRPSARRTAPVKVEERVAMN
;
A
#
# COMPACT_ATOMS: atom_id res chain seq x y z
N MET A 1 -38.39 5.47 5.31
CA MET A 1 -37.65 5.52 6.58
C MET A 1 -36.94 6.86 6.65
N LYS A 2 -37.17 7.68 7.68
CA LYS A 2 -36.42 8.93 7.88
C LYS A 2 -35.00 8.58 8.32
N SER A 3 -33.99 9.20 7.69
CA SER A 3 -32.61 9.08 8.16
C SER A 3 -32.53 9.67 9.56
N LEU A 4 -32.08 8.89 10.54
CA LEU A 4 -31.81 9.37 11.90
C LEU A 4 -30.54 10.24 11.96
N PHE A 5 -29.73 10.24 10.90
CA PHE A 5 -28.47 10.96 10.83
C PHE A 5 -28.46 11.93 9.66
N ILE A 6 -27.84 13.09 9.87
CA ILE A 6 -27.53 14.04 8.80
C ILE A 6 -26.51 13.37 7.87
N GLU A 7 -26.66 13.60 6.56
CA GLU A 7 -25.68 13.10 5.57
C GLU A 7 -24.29 13.67 5.89
N PRO A 8 -23.23 12.83 5.90
CA PRO A 8 -21.87 13.28 6.23
C PRO A 8 -21.38 14.45 5.37
N GLU A 9 -21.79 14.48 4.09
CA GLU A 9 -21.46 15.53 3.11
C GLU A 9 -22.02 16.93 3.48
N LYS A 10 -23.00 16.99 4.38
CA LYS A 10 -23.65 18.23 4.83
C LYS A 10 -23.09 18.75 6.15
N LEU A 11 -22.19 18.01 6.79
CA LEU A 11 -21.60 18.41 8.07
C LEU A 11 -20.49 19.44 7.86
N SER A 12 -20.54 20.52 8.62
CA SER A 12 -19.42 21.45 8.70
C SER A 12 -18.21 20.80 9.37
N ALA A 13 -17.00 21.34 9.14
CA ALA A 13 -15.78 20.84 9.78
C ALA A 13 -15.86 20.78 11.31
N ARG A 14 -16.58 21.73 11.93
CA ARG A 14 -16.81 21.74 13.39
C ARG A 14 -17.72 20.59 13.82
N GLU A 15 -18.75 20.29 13.05
CA GLU A 15 -19.66 19.17 13.32
C GLU A 15 -18.98 17.84 13.10
N LEU A 16 -18.15 17.71 12.05
CA LEU A 16 -17.30 16.53 11.83
C LEU A 16 -16.36 16.29 13.01
N SER A 17 -15.68 17.32 13.52
CA SER A 17 -14.81 17.19 14.68
C SER A 17 -15.55 16.70 15.93
N ARG A 18 -16.75 17.23 16.20
CA ARG A 18 -17.59 16.76 17.31
C ARG A 18 -18.05 15.32 17.11
N ALA A 19 -18.54 14.97 15.92
CA ALA A 19 -18.98 13.63 15.59
C ALA A 19 -17.84 12.60 15.73
N LEU A 20 -16.63 12.94 15.27
CA LEU A 20 -15.44 12.10 15.42
C LEU A 20 -15.03 11.93 16.89
N SER A 21 -15.19 12.97 17.71
CA SER A 21 -14.88 12.89 19.15
C SER A 21 -15.83 11.97 19.91
N ASP A 22 -17.10 11.91 19.49
CA ASP A 22 -18.11 11.03 20.10
C ASP A 22 -18.15 9.63 19.46
N ALA A 23 -17.57 9.45 18.27
CA ALA A 23 -17.63 8.20 17.51
C ALA A 23 -17.15 7.00 18.33
N GLU A 24 -16.00 7.10 19.00
CA GLU A 24 -15.46 6.01 19.82
C GLU A 24 -16.40 5.61 20.97
N ARG A 25 -17.06 6.60 21.60
CA ARG A 25 -18.01 6.36 22.69
C ARG A 25 -19.27 5.67 22.18
N ILE A 26 -19.77 6.10 21.02
CA ILE A 26 -20.94 5.49 20.37
C ILE A 26 -20.61 4.06 19.95
N GLU A 27 -19.44 3.81 19.37
CA GLU A 27 -18.99 2.46 18.99
C GLU A 27 -18.87 1.55 20.21
N ALA A 28 -18.26 2.03 21.29
CA ALA A 28 -18.15 1.30 22.55
C ALA A 28 -19.53 0.99 23.16
N TRP A 29 -20.43 1.96 23.18
CA TRP A 29 -21.80 1.75 23.65
C TRP A 29 -22.57 0.75 22.78
N LEU A 30 -22.48 0.84 21.46
CA LEU A 30 -23.10 -0.13 20.54
C LEU A 30 -22.53 -1.54 20.74
N ALA A 31 -21.23 -1.66 21.00
CA ALA A 31 -20.61 -2.95 21.35
C ALA A 31 -21.16 -3.51 22.67
N ALA A 32 -21.34 -2.67 23.69
CA ALA A 32 -21.94 -3.05 24.96
C ALA A 32 -23.41 -3.47 24.80
N VAL A 33 -24.21 -2.73 24.02
CA VAL A 33 -25.60 -3.07 23.69
C VAL A 33 -25.69 -4.44 23.01
N ARG A 34 -24.85 -4.68 21.99
CA ARG A 34 -24.81 -6.00 21.30
C ARG A 34 -24.44 -7.12 22.27
N THR A 35 -23.48 -6.88 23.15
CA THR A 35 -23.05 -7.85 24.16
C THR A 35 -24.19 -8.17 25.11
N ARG A 36 -24.87 -7.15 25.66
CA ARG A 36 -26.01 -7.31 26.55
C ARG A 36 -27.17 -8.04 25.88
N ALA A 37 -27.52 -7.67 24.65
CA ALA A 37 -28.54 -8.34 23.86
C ALA A 37 -28.20 -9.82 23.65
N THR A 38 -26.94 -10.13 23.34
CA THR A 38 -26.48 -11.51 23.16
C THR A 38 -26.60 -12.32 24.46
N VAL A 39 -26.20 -11.74 25.61
CA VAL A 39 -26.33 -12.39 26.92
C VAL A 39 -27.78 -12.67 27.26
N LEU A 40 -28.66 -11.68 27.09
CA LEU A 40 -30.11 -11.85 27.33
C LEU A 40 -30.70 -12.94 26.45
N ALA A 41 -30.40 -12.92 25.15
CA ALA A 41 -30.87 -13.92 24.20
C ALA A 41 -30.35 -15.34 24.51
N THR A 42 -29.09 -15.44 24.98
CA THR A 42 -28.49 -16.72 25.38
C THR A 42 -29.15 -17.28 26.65
N ASN A 43 -29.58 -16.40 27.56
CA ASN A 43 -30.32 -16.77 28.77
C ASN A 43 -31.83 -16.99 28.54
N GLY A 44 -32.26 -17.07 27.28
CA GLY A 44 -33.65 -17.38 26.91
C GLY A 44 -34.60 -16.19 26.81
N ALA A 45 -34.12 -14.95 27.00
CA ALA A 45 -34.97 -13.76 26.80
C ALA A 45 -35.16 -13.46 25.30
N SER A 46 -36.39 -13.12 24.91
CA SER A 46 -36.69 -12.69 23.53
C SER A 46 -36.43 -11.20 23.35
N ILE A 47 -35.80 -10.82 22.24
CA ILE A 47 -35.56 -9.43 21.87
C ILE A 47 -36.37 -9.13 20.60
N PRO A 48 -37.37 -8.23 20.65
CA PRO A 48 -38.21 -7.93 19.49
C PRO A 48 -37.37 -7.53 18.26
N GLY A 49 -37.63 -8.21 17.13
CA GLY A 49 -36.90 -7.98 15.87
C GLY A 49 -35.54 -8.69 15.75
N TYR A 50 -35.08 -9.39 16.77
CA TYR A 50 -33.79 -10.10 16.78
C TYR A 50 -33.97 -11.56 17.21
N LYS A 51 -33.14 -12.45 16.66
CA LYS A 51 -33.08 -13.86 17.05
C LYS A 51 -31.64 -14.32 17.19
N LEU A 52 -31.39 -15.23 18.14
CA LEU A 52 -30.10 -15.88 18.25
C LEU A 52 -29.98 -16.96 17.17
N VAL A 53 -28.92 -16.88 16.36
CA VAL A 53 -28.64 -17.84 15.29
C VAL A 53 -27.21 -18.32 15.46
N THR A 54 -26.96 -19.59 15.14
CA THR A 54 -25.60 -20.12 15.12
C THR A 54 -24.75 -19.34 14.13
N ARG A 55 -23.56 -18.91 14.58
CA ARG A 55 -22.58 -18.30 13.69
C ARG A 55 -22.29 -19.30 12.55
N ARG A 56 -22.27 -18.83 11.31
CA ARG A 56 -21.78 -19.66 10.19
C ARG A 56 -20.31 -19.97 10.43
N ILE A 57 -20.01 -21.20 10.82
CA ILE A 57 -18.64 -21.68 10.99
C ILE A 57 -18.12 -22.02 9.59
N THR A 58 -17.03 -21.37 9.17
CA THR A 58 -16.30 -21.81 7.98
C THR A 58 -15.51 -23.07 8.33
N ARG A 59 -15.54 -24.07 7.44
CA ARG A 59 -14.78 -25.31 7.65
C ARG A 59 -13.30 -24.96 7.77
N ARG A 60 -12.64 -25.46 8.82
CA ARG A 60 -11.20 -25.35 9.03
C ARG A 60 -10.61 -26.74 9.19
N TRP A 61 -9.36 -26.92 8.76
CA TRP A 61 -8.64 -28.16 9.02
C TRP A 61 -8.41 -28.31 10.52
N ARG A 62 -8.89 -29.41 11.12
CA ARG A 62 -8.62 -29.71 12.55
C ARG A 62 -7.12 -29.88 12.84
N ASN A 63 -6.38 -30.41 11.86
CA ASN A 63 -4.94 -30.52 11.88
C ASN A 63 -4.44 -30.53 10.43
N GLU A 64 -3.72 -29.48 10.03
CA GLU A 64 -3.28 -29.29 8.65
C GLU A 64 -2.34 -30.41 8.17
N THR A 65 -1.46 -30.93 9.03
CA THR A 65 -0.54 -32.03 8.70
C THR A 65 -1.30 -33.32 8.40
N ARG A 66 -2.30 -33.66 9.23
CA ARG A 66 -3.16 -34.84 9.00
C ARG A 66 -4.02 -34.67 7.76
N ALA A 67 -4.56 -33.46 7.53
CA ALA A 67 -5.31 -33.13 6.33
C ALA A 67 -4.45 -33.29 5.07
N LEU A 68 -3.23 -32.74 5.07
CA LEU A 68 -2.30 -32.85 3.96
C LEU A 68 -1.91 -34.30 3.67
N LYS A 69 -1.67 -35.12 4.71
CA LYS A 69 -1.39 -36.56 4.54
C LYS A 69 -2.57 -37.30 3.90
N ALA A 70 -3.80 -36.97 4.29
CA ALA A 70 -5.01 -37.55 3.70
C ALA A 70 -5.19 -37.10 2.24
N LEU A 71 -5.08 -35.79 1.98
CA LEU A 71 -5.20 -35.20 0.65
C LEU A 71 -4.14 -35.77 -0.31
N ARG A 72 -2.88 -35.91 0.13
CA ARG A 72 -1.82 -36.56 -0.65
C ARG A 72 -2.18 -37.96 -1.13
N ARG A 73 -3.01 -38.71 -0.38
CA ARG A 73 -3.47 -40.04 -0.83
C ARG A 73 -4.54 -39.93 -1.92
N VAL A 74 -5.48 -38.98 -1.77
CA VAL A 74 -6.57 -38.74 -2.72
C VAL A 74 -6.05 -38.23 -4.07
N ILE A 75 -4.98 -37.45 -4.04
CA ILE A 75 -4.41 -36.84 -5.25
C ILE A 75 -3.67 -37.85 -6.13
N ARG A 76 -3.20 -38.96 -5.53
CA ARG A 76 -2.58 -40.06 -6.29
C ARG A 76 -3.67 -40.76 -7.09
N GLY A 77 -3.81 -40.36 -8.35
CA GLY A 77 -4.80 -40.91 -9.30
C GLY A 77 -5.87 -39.92 -9.77
N SER A 78 -5.92 -38.70 -9.22
CA SER A 78 -6.93 -37.70 -9.59
C SER A 78 -6.45 -36.67 -10.62
N GLY A 79 -5.21 -36.78 -11.11
CA GLY A 79 -4.58 -35.82 -12.04
C GLY A 79 -4.16 -34.49 -11.40
N LEU A 80 -4.54 -34.24 -10.14
CA LEU A 80 -4.15 -33.05 -9.39
C LEU A 80 -2.69 -33.17 -8.92
N LYS A 81 -2.03 -32.03 -8.69
CA LYS A 81 -0.67 -31.94 -8.16
C LYS A 81 -0.70 -31.41 -6.73
N GLN A 82 0.36 -31.67 -5.97
CA GLN A 82 0.46 -31.13 -4.61
C GLN A 82 0.43 -29.59 -4.60
N ALA A 83 0.89 -28.93 -5.68
CA ALA A 83 0.82 -27.48 -5.82
C ALA A 83 -0.63 -26.95 -5.83
N ASP A 84 -1.59 -27.74 -6.30
CA ASP A 84 -3.00 -27.34 -6.41
C ASP A 84 -3.72 -27.35 -5.06
N LEU A 85 -3.08 -27.89 -4.01
CA LEU A 85 -3.60 -27.85 -2.64
C LEU A 85 -3.32 -26.53 -1.93
N PHE A 86 -2.45 -25.69 -2.51
CA PHE A 86 -2.00 -24.46 -1.89
C PHE A 86 -2.29 -23.28 -2.82
N GLU A 87 -2.71 -22.18 -2.23
CA GLU A 87 -2.81 -20.92 -2.95
C GLU A 87 -1.41 -20.31 -3.12
N ARG A 88 -0.97 -20.14 -4.38
CA ARG A 88 0.28 -19.42 -4.69
C ARG A 88 0.02 -17.92 -4.58
N ARG A 89 0.49 -17.31 -3.49
CA ARG A 89 0.44 -15.84 -3.29
C ARG A 89 1.85 -15.24 -3.23
N LEU A 90 2.03 -14.08 -3.87
CA LEU A 90 3.25 -13.27 -3.73
C LEU A 90 3.39 -12.82 -2.26
N LYS A 91 4.58 -13.00 -1.68
CA LYS A 91 4.87 -12.55 -0.32
C LYS A 91 4.84 -11.02 -0.27
N SER A 92 4.50 -10.45 0.88
CA SER A 92 4.55 -9.00 1.07
C SER A 92 5.96 -8.44 0.86
N PRO A 93 6.11 -7.17 0.45
CA PRO A 93 7.41 -6.53 0.26
C PRO A 93 8.33 -6.70 1.48
N ALA A 94 7.86 -6.39 2.69
CA ALA A 94 8.62 -6.57 3.93
C ALA A 94 9.11 -8.01 4.17
N ARG A 95 8.36 -9.03 3.70
CA ARG A 95 8.76 -10.43 3.83
C ARG A 95 9.75 -10.83 2.73
N LEU A 96 9.67 -10.21 1.56
CA LEU A 96 10.66 -10.38 0.49
C LEU A 96 11.97 -9.68 0.87
N GLU A 97 11.95 -8.43 1.33
CA GLU A 97 13.14 -7.71 1.81
C GLU A 97 13.93 -8.52 2.84
N LYS A 98 13.24 -9.15 3.81
CA LYS A 98 13.87 -10.05 4.80
C LYS A 98 14.53 -11.28 4.19
N LEU A 99 14.01 -11.80 3.09
CA LEU A 99 14.59 -12.95 2.38
C LEU A 99 15.75 -12.53 1.47
N PHE A 100 15.68 -11.33 0.91
CA PHE A 100 16.68 -10.79 -0.02
C PHE A 100 17.81 -10.02 0.69
N SER A 101 17.70 -9.76 1.99
CA SER A 101 18.73 -9.06 2.77
C SER A 101 20.08 -9.76 2.75
N SER A 102 20.11 -11.09 2.71
CA SER A 102 21.33 -11.90 2.58
C SER A 102 21.94 -11.89 1.18
N LEU A 103 21.18 -11.49 0.15
CA LEU A 103 21.60 -11.41 -1.25
C LEU A 103 22.18 -10.02 -1.60
N GLY A 104 22.22 -9.10 -0.63
CA GLY A 104 22.82 -7.78 -0.75
C GLY A 104 21.83 -6.67 -1.13
N ARG A 105 22.29 -5.42 -0.96
CA ARG A 105 21.46 -4.21 -1.07
C ARG A 105 20.71 -4.08 -2.40
N ARG A 106 21.34 -4.48 -3.52
CA ARG A 106 20.72 -4.45 -4.86
C ARG A 106 19.47 -5.35 -4.99
N ALA A 107 19.45 -6.50 -4.33
CA ALA A 107 18.30 -7.40 -4.35
C ALA A 107 17.13 -6.86 -3.52
N VAL A 108 17.44 -6.18 -2.42
CA VAL A 108 16.46 -5.45 -1.60
C VAL A 108 15.90 -4.24 -2.36
N ASP A 109 16.77 -3.48 -3.03
CA ASP A 109 16.36 -2.33 -3.82
C ASP A 109 15.42 -2.75 -4.97
N ALA A 110 15.65 -3.92 -5.59
CA ALA A 110 14.77 -4.47 -6.62
C ALA A 110 13.35 -4.81 -6.13
N VAL A 111 13.19 -5.25 -4.88
CA VAL A 111 11.87 -5.47 -4.26
C VAL A 111 11.13 -4.13 -4.11
N ASN A 112 11.86 -3.05 -3.83
CA ASN A 112 11.30 -1.72 -3.59
C ASN A 112 10.89 -0.97 -4.86
N ILE A 113 11.24 -1.45 -6.06
CA ILE A 113 10.89 -0.79 -7.33
C ILE A 113 9.38 -0.85 -7.61
N GLU A 114 8.68 -1.88 -7.14
CA GLU A 114 7.23 -2.06 -7.34
C GLU A 114 6.38 -1.90 -6.07
N VAL A 115 6.94 -1.34 -4.99
CA VAL A 115 6.18 -1.10 -3.76
C VAL A 115 5.34 0.16 -3.93
N SER A 116 4.06 -0.03 -4.29
CA SER A 116 3.05 1.00 -4.07
C SER A 116 2.73 1.04 -2.57
N TYR A 117 2.95 2.17 -1.92
CA TYR A 117 2.26 2.45 -0.66
C TYR A 117 0.77 2.38 -0.92
N SER A 118 0.00 1.70 -0.08
CA SER A 118 -1.45 1.74 -0.20
C SER A 118 -1.88 3.21 -0.22
N GLU A 119 -2.69 3.62 -1.20
CA GLU A 119 -3.22 4.99 -1.32
C GLU A 119 -3.95 5.47 -0.04
N ASN A 120 -4.21 4.54 0.88
CA ASN A 120 -4.89 4.70 2.17
C ASN A 120 -3.94 5.01 3.35
N GLY A 121 -2.71 5.45 3.10
CA GLY A 121 -1.68 5.68 4.14
C GLY A 121 -1.94 6.87 5.07
N VAL A 122 -3.10 7.50 5.00
CA VAL A 122 -3.47 8.66 5.81
C VAL A 122 -4.75 8.34 6.58
N VAL A 123 -4.68 8.47 7.89
CA VAL A 123 -5.79 8.28 8.82
C VAL A 123 -6.08 9.61 9.49
N LEU A 124 -7.36 9.96 9.64
CA LEU A 124 -7.75 11.10 10.45
C LEU A 124 -7.46 10.81 11.92
N ALA A 125 -6.60 11.61 12.53
CA ALA A 125 -6.19 11.47 13.92
C ALA A 125 -6.49 12.75 14.71
N PRO A 126 -6.68 12.67 16.04
CA PRO A 126 -6.81 13.85 16.89
C PRO A 126 -5.57 14.76 16.82
N GLN A 127 -5.75 16.06 17.10
CA GLN A 127 -4.65 17.03 17.07
C GLN A 127 -3.53 16.73 18.09
N GLY A 128 -3.84 15.99 19.15
CA GLY A 128 -2.86 15.53 20.15
C GLY A 128 -2.16 14.22 19.80
N ASP A 129 -2.41 13.63 18.63
CA ASP A 129 -1.67 12.45 18.18
C ASP A 129 -0.19 12.81 17.99
N PRO A 130 0.76 12.08 18.62
CA PRO A 130 2.18 12.40 18.55
C PRO A 130 2.78 12.17 17.16
N ARG A 131 2.07 11.53 16.24
CA ARG A 131 2.53 11.27 14.86
C ARG A 131 2.56 12.58 14.06
N MET A 132 3.58 12.72 13.23
CA MET A 132 3.73 13.89 12.36
C MET A 132 2.59 13.94 11.32
N ALA A 133 1.95 15.10 11.21
CA ALA A 133 0.94 15.34 10.18
C ALA A 133 1.55 15.24 8.78
N VAL A 134 0.86 14.52 7.88
CA VAL A 134 1.28 14.40 6.48
C VAL A 134 1.03 15.73 5.77
N GLN A 135 2.06 16.31 5.16
CA GLN A 135 1.88 17.47 4.29
C GLN A 135 1.17 17.03 3.01
N SER A 136 0.00 17.59 2.73
CA SER A 136 -0.69 17.36 1.46
C SER A 136 0.14 17.94 0.32
N HIS A 137 0.81 17.08 -0.45
CA HIS A 137 1.34 17.48 -1.75
C HIS A 137 0.15 17.70 -2.69
N SER A 138 -0.38 18.93 -2.74
CA SER A 138 -1.22 19.32 -3.87
C SER A 138 -0.40 19.08 -5.14
N THR A 139 -0.94 18.29 -6.06
CA THR A 139 -0.32 18.05 -7.35
C THR A 139 -0.09 19.38 -8.04
N VAL A 140 1.14 19.90 -7.97
CA VAL A 140 1.54 21.11 -8.68
C VAL A 140 1.31 20.84 -10.16
N ALA A 141 0.50 21.71 -10.77
CA ALA A 141 0.19 21.70 -12.19
C ALA A 141 1.44 21.39 -13.02
N ARG A 142 1.36 20.34 -13.85
CA ARG A 142 2.39 20.06 -14.86
C ARG A 142 2.47 21.27 -15.78
N THR A 143 3.36 22.20 -15.48
CA THR A 143 3.73 23.30 -16.37
C THR A 143 4.17 22.65 -17.66
N ARG A 144 3.36 22.77 -18.71
CA ARG A 144 3.74 22.38 -20.07
C ARG A 144 5.02 23.15 -20.39
N ARG A 145 6.17 22.47 -20.37
CA ARG A 145 7.40 23.00 -20.95
C ARG A 145 7.10 23.37 -22.40
N ARG A 146 7.06 24.67 -22.70
CA ARG A 146 7.12 25.15 -24.09
C ARG A 146 8.42 24.65 -24.72
N PRO A 147 8.41 24.28 -26.01
CA PRO A 147 9.61 23.83 -26.71
C PRO A 147 10.66 24.96 -26.77
N ARG A 148 11.93 24.57 -26.66
CA ARG A 148 13.10 25.44 -26.85
C ARG A 148 12.99 26.15 -28.20
N SER A 149 12.96 27.48 -28.17
CA SER A 149 13.06 28.32 -29.36
C SER A 149 14.03 29.47 -29.08
N ALA A 150 15.07 29.52 -29.92
CA ALA A 150 15.93 30.66 -30.28
C ALA A 150 16.80 31.33 -29.19
N ALA A 151 18.11 31.03 -29.23
CA ALA A 151 19.21 32.00 -29.12
C ALA A 151 20.55 31.28 -29.40
N ARG A 152 20.85 31.01 -30.67
CA ARG A 152 22.22 30.78 -31.13
C ARG A 152 22.60 32.05 -31.88
N ASP A 153 23.06 33.03 -31.14
CA ASP A 153 23.62 34.25 -31.71
C ASP A 153 24.70 34.77 -30.76
N SER A 154 25.94 34.34 -31.01
CA SER A 154 27.19 35.03 -30.64
C SER A 154 28.40 34.13 -30.89
N LEU A 155 28.76 33.90 -32.15
CA LEU A 155 30.13 33.54 -32.53
C LEU A 155 30.56 34.51 -33.62
N ARG A 156 31.22 35.58 -33.16
CA ARG A 156 31.83 36.63 -33.97
C ARG A 156 33.11 36.08 -34.63
N PRO A 157 33.36 36.33 -35.92
CA PRO A 157 34.61 35.92 -36.57
C PRO A 157 35.69 37.00 -36.39
N SER A 158 36.93 36.59 -36.17
CA SER A 158 38.10 37.45 -36.40
C SER A 158 39.20 36.65 -37.10
N ALA A 159 39.40 36.98 -38.36
CA ALA A 159 40.42 36.42 -39.23
C ALA A 159 41.81 37.02 -38.97
N ARG A 160 42.85 36.22 -39.25
CA ARG A 160 44.26 36.50 -39.63
C ARG A 160 45.13 35.39 -39.04
N ARG A 161 46.13 34.80 -39.69
CA ARG A 161 46.78 34.96 -41.00
C ARG A 161 47.65 33.70 -41.18
N THR A 162 47.74 33.19 -42.39
CA THR A 162 48.53 32.02 -42.79
C THR A 162 50.02 32.32 -43.02
N ALA A 163 50.80 31.23 -43.00
CA ALA A 163 51.99 30.90 -43.82
C ALA A 163 53.37 30.92 -43.08
N PRO A 164 54.42 30.27 -43.65
CA PRO A 164 54.93 28.94 -43.25
C PRO A 164 56.46 28.95 -42.96
N VAL A 165 57.13 27.79 -42.77
CA VAL A 165 58.50 27.43 -43.28
C VAL A 165 59.27 26.37 -42.43
N LYS A 166 59.89 25.41 -43.15
CA LYS A 166 61.05 24.46 -42.93
C LYS A 166 61.07 23.56 -41.67
N VAL A 167 61.21 22.23 -41.76
CA VAL A 167 62.22 21.29 -42.35
C VAL A 167 63.57 21.33 -41.61
N GLU A 168 63.94 20.15 -41.08
CA GLU A 168 65.25 19.57 -40.70
C GLU A 168 65.18 18.98 -39.28
N GLU A 169 65.84 17.88 -38.90
CA GLU A 169 66.56 16.78 -39.53
C GLU A 169 66.99 15.88 -38.35
N ARG A 170 67.08 14.54 -38.56
CA ARG A 170 68.01 13.61 -37.85
C ARG A 170 67.78 13.37 -36.33
N VAL A 171 68.10 12.23 -35.69
CA VAL A 171 68.95 11.05 -35.91
C VAL A 171 68.33 9.85 -35.17
N ALA A 172 68.47 8.66 -35.74
CA ALA A 172 68.32 7.35 -35.08
C ALA A 172 69.67 6.85 -34.53
N MET A 173 69.67 6.09 -33.42
CA MET A 173 70.68 5.11 -32.93
C MET A 173 70.48 4.99 -31.41
N ASN A 174 70.36 3.84 -30.75
CA ASN A 174 70.84 2.47 -30.99
C ASN A 174 69.80 1.46 -30.49
#